data_AF-A0A931T845-F1
#
_entry.id   AF-A0A931T845-F1
#
_cell.length_a   1.000
_cell.length_b   1.000
_cell.length_c   1.000
_cell.angle_alpha   90.00
_cell.angle_beta   90.00
_cell.angle_gamma   90.00
#
_symmetry.space_group_name_H-M   'P 1'
#
loop_
_entity.id
_entity.type
_entity.pdbx_description
1 polymer ?
#
loop_
_entity_poly.entity_id
_entity_poly.type
_entity_poly.pdbx_seq_one_letter_code
_entity_poly.pdbx_strand_id
1 'polypeptide(L)'
;MKRAVAMTFALALALTAGSAFAKDKPVMAVIEFDNHSGAYWWSGGVGNDLADMLTNELAATEKFKMVERAKLNSVLQEQDLAASGAVSKGTG
;
A
#
# COMPACT_ATOMS: atom_id res chain seq x y z
N MET A 1 29.52 -39.08 -18.50
CA MET A 1 29.92 -38.10 -17.47
C MET A 1 29.34 -36.70 -17.70
N LYS A 2 29.50 -36.08 -18.88
CA LYS A 2 29.00 -34.72 -19.17
C LYS A 2 27.47 -34.54 -19.00
N ARG A 3 26.67 -35.54 -19.38
CA ARG A 3 25.20 -35.51 -19.24
C ARG A 3 24.71 -35.63 -17.80
N ALA A 4 25.42 -36.39 -16.96
CA ALA A 4 25.10 -36.53 -15.55
C ALA A 4 25.36 -35.21 -14.81
N VAL A 5 26.50 -34.57 -15.06
CA VAL A 5 26.85 -33.25 -14.49
C VAL A 5 25.83 -32.18 -14.89
N ALA A 6 25.40 -32.14 -16.14
CA ALA A 6 24.39 -31.19 -16.61
C ALA A 6 23.03 -31.39 -15.93
N MET A 7 22.65 -32.65 -15.67
CA MET A 7 21.37 -32.98 -15.03
C MET A 7 21.37 -32.64 -13.53
N THR A 8 22.49 -32.85 -12.84
CA THR A 8 22.66 -32.43 -11.44
C THR A 8 22.67 -30.92 -11.29
N PHE A 9 23.27 -30.20 -12.25
CA PHE A 9 23.29 -28.74 -12.26
C PHE A 9 21.91 -28.14 -12.51
N ALA A 10 21.12 -28.73 -13.42
CA ALA A 10 19.75 -28.33 -13.68
C ALA A 10 18.84 -28.56 -12.47
N LEU A 11 19.02 -29.68 -11.75
CA LEU A 11 18.26 -29.98 -10.53
C LEU A 11 18.63 -29.05 -9.36
N ALA A 12 19.91 -28.69 -9.22
CA ALA A 12 20.36 -27.73 -8.21
C ALA A 12 19.77 -26.32 -8.45
N LEU A 13 19.67 -25.90 -9.72
CA LEU A 13 19.08 -24.60 -10.08
C LEU A 13 17.56 -24.56 -9.83
N ALA A 14 16.88 -25.70 -10.03
CA ALA A 14 15.45 -25.84 -9.74
C ALA A 14 15.15 -25.82 -8.23
N LEU A 15 16.04 -26.33 -7.37
CA LEU A 15 15.86 -26.26 -5.91
C LEU A 15 16.09 -24.84 -5.35
N THR A 16 16.88 -24.00 -6.02
CA THR A 16 17.06 -22.59 -5.62
C THR A 16 15.94 -21.67 -6.09
N ALA A 17 15.05 -22.14 -6.98
CA ALA A 17 13.86 -21.41 -7.42
C ALA A 17 12.72 -21.48 -6.40
N GLY A 18 13.06 -21.48 -5.10
CA GLY A 18 12.11 -21.34 -4.01
C GLY A 18 11.29 -20.09 -4.25
N SER A 19 9.99 -20.29 -4.46
CA SER A 19 9.08 -19.25 -4.88
C SER A 19 9.11 -18.10 -3.89
N ALA A 20 9.64 -16.95 -4.33
CA ALA A 20 9.40 -15.66 -3.70
C ALA A 20 7.94 -15.28 -3.97
N PHE A 21 7.00 -15.98 -3.32
CA PHE A 21 5.63 -15.50 -3.24
C PHE A 21 5.68 -14.23 -2.40
N ALA A 22 5.57 -13.08 -3.07
CA ALA A 22 5.32 -11.81 -2.40
C ALA A 22 4.07 -12.00 -1.55
N LYS A 23 4.23 -12.00 -0.23
CA LYS A 23 3.12 -12.14 0.70
C LYS A 23 2.23 -10.92 0.50
N ASP A 24 1.02 -11.11 -0.01
CA ASP A 24 0.07 -10.02 -0.21
C ASP A 24 -0.14 -9.26 1.10
N LYS A 25 0.31 -8.00 1.11
CA LYS A 25 0.19 -7.13 2.29
C LYS A 25 -1.29 -6.77 2.45
N PRO A 26 -1.90 -6.98 3.62
CA PRO A 26 -3.27 -6.57 3.85
C PRO A 26 -3.43 -5.06 3.62
N VAL A 27 -4.52 -4.70 2.94
CA VAL A 27 -4.87 -3.30 2.64
C VAL A 27 -5.62 -2.71 3.82
N MET A 28 -5.13 -1.59 4.37
CA MET A 28 -5.72 -0.97 5.55
C MET A 28 -5.76 0.55 5.43
N ALA A 29 -6.70 1.18 6.13
CA ALA A 29 -6.78 2.63 6.29
C ALA A 29 -7.06 2.93 7.76
N VAL A 30 -6.43 3.98 8.30
CA VAL A 30 -6.79 4.53 9.60
C VAL A 30 -7.82 5.63 9.35
N ILE A 31 -8.90 5.62 10.13
CA ILE A 31 -9.93 6.67 10.10
C ILE A 31 -9.69 7.65 11.24
N GLU A 32 -10.29 8.84 11.12
CA GLU A 32 -10.27 9.85 12.19
C GLU A 32 -10.71 9.25 13.53
N PHE A 33 -9.98 9.58 14.60
CA PHE A 33 -10.34 9.16 15.94
C PHE A 33 -11.48 10.00 16.52
N ASP A 34 -12.45 9.32 17.12
CA ASP A 34 -13.49 9.94 17.92
C ASP A 34 -13.02 10.11 19.38
N ASN A 35 -13.56 11.11 20.08
CA ASN A 35 -13.20 11.40 21.45
C ASN A 35 -14.39 11.28 22.39
N HIS A 36 -14.29 10.32 23.30
CA HIS A 36 -15.24 10.11 24.40
C HIS A 36 -14.65 10.40 25.78
N SER A 37 -13.45 10.99 25.85
CA SER A 37 -12.73 11.20 27.11
C SER A 37 -13.11 12.48 27.87
N GLY A 38 -13.80 13.43 27.23
CA GLY A 38 -14.07 14.76 27.79
C GLY A 38 -12.82 15.64 27.96
N ALA A 39 -11.69 15.25 27.35
CA ALA A 39 -10.45 15.99 27.41
C ALA A 39 -10.57 17.42 26.84
N TYR A 40 -10.25 18.42 27.67
CA TYR A 40 -10.34 19.84 27.29
C TYR A 40 -9.38 20.24 26.16
N TRP A 41 -8.28 19.50 25.99
CA TRP A 41 -7.27 19.75 24.96
C TRP A 41 -7.69 19.20 23.60
N TRP A 42 -8.70 18.33 23.54
CA TRP A 42 -9.18 17.76 22.30
C TRP A 42 -10.02 18.79 21.55
N SER A 43 -9.50 19.27 20.43
CA SER A 43 -10.16 20.21 19.53
C SER A 43 -10.39 19.58 18.16
N GLY A 44 -11.09 20.31 17.29
CA GLY A 44 -11.24 19.90 15.89
C GLY A 44 -9.87 19.73 15.22
N GLY A 45 -9.63 18.57 14.61
CA GLY A 45 -8.36 18.24 13.94
C GLY A 45 -7.49 17.24 14.69
N VAL A 46 -7.56 17.19 16.01
CA VAL A 46 -6.73 16.26 16.82
C VAL A 46 -6.92 14.80 16.42
N GLY A 47 -8.17 14.39 16.18
CA GLY A 47 -8.46 13.03 15.73
C GLY A 47 -7.84 12.68 14.38
N ASN A 48 -7.71 13.68 13.48
CA ASN A 48 -7.05 13.52 12.18
C ASN A 48 -5.53 13.47 12.34
N ASP A 49 -4.94 14.39 13.12
CA ASP A 49 -3.49 14.42 13.34
C ASP A 49 -2.98 13.11 13.96
N LEU A 50 -3.73 12.55 14.92
CA LEU A 50 -3.39 11.27 15.54
C LEU A 50 -3.57 10.09 14.57
N ALA A 51 -4.59 10.12 13.72
CA ALA A 51 -4.80 9.11 12.68
C ALA A 51 -3.67 9.16 11.62
N ASP A 52 -3.19 10.34 11.27
CA ASP A 52 -2.07 10.55 10.35
C ASP A 52 -0.75 10.03 10.95
N MET A 53 -0.48 10.33 12.22
CA MET A 53 0.67 9.78 12.94
C MET A 53 0.64 8.26 12.95
N LEU A 54 -0.50 7.64 13.28
CA LEU A 54 -0.63 6.18 13.27
C LEU A 54 -0.48 5.60 11.86
N THR A 55 -1.04 6.26 10.84
CA THR A 55 -0.90 5.84 9.45
C THR A 55 0.56 5.83 9.02
N ASN A 56 1.34 6.85 9.38
CA ASN A 56 2.77 6.93 9.09
C ASN A 56 3.55 5.80 9.73
N GLU A 57 3.29 5.51 11.02
CA GLU A 57 3.95 4.40 11.72
C GLU A 57 3.59 3.04 11.11
N LEU A 58 2.30 2.81 10.81
CA LEU A 58 1.85 1.57 10.17
C LEU A 58 2.44 1.41 8.76
N ALA A 59 2.54 2.48 7.98
CA ALA A 59 3.20 2.47 6.68
C ALA A 59 4.69 2.13 6.80
N ALA A 60 5.38 2.70 7.80
CA ALA A 60 6.79 2.43 8.07
C ALA A 60 7.07 0.97 8.47
N THR A 61 6.07 0.25 9.02
CA THR A 61 6.25 -1.18 9.31
C THR A 61 6.40 -2.07 8.07
N GLU A 62 6.05 -1.55 6.89
CA GLU A 62 6.01 -2.27 5.62
C GLU A 62 5.15 -3.55 5.63
N LYS A 63 4.33 -3.78 6.65
CA LYS A 63 3.47 -4.98 6.75
C LYS A 63 2.12 -4.80 6.06
N PHE A 64 1.74 -3.55 5.82
CA PHE A 64 0.41 -3.17 5.33
C PHE A 64 0.53 -2.34 4.06
N LYS A 65 -0.47 -2.44 3.19
CA LYS A 65 -0.67 -1.49 2.10
C LYS A 65 -1.65 -0.42 2.58
N MET A 66 -1.10 0.70 3.05
CA MET A 66 -1.89 1.79 3.60
C MET A 66 -2.63 2.57 2.49
N VAL A 67 -3.86 2.98 2.77
CA VAL A 67 -4.69 3.80 1.86
C VAL A 67 -5.13 5.06 2.58
N GLU A 68 -4.79 6.21 2.00
CA GLU A 68 -5.16 7.54 2.51
C GLU A 68 -6.40 8.06 1.75
N ARG A 69 -7.52 8.32 2.44
CA ARG A 69 -8.76 8.79 1.80
C ARG A 69 -8.60 10.13 1.07
N ALA A 70 -7.72 11.01 1.56
CA ALA A 70 -7.39 12.27 0.87
C ALA A 70 -6.80 12.02 -0.53
N LYS A 71 -5.90 11.04 -0.65
CA LYS A 71 -5.34 10.60 -1.95
C LYS A 71 -6.36 9.85 -2.80
N LEU A 72 -7.31 9.14 -2.18
CA LEU A 72 -8.40 8.51 -2.93
C LEU A 72 -9.28 9.55 -3.63
N ASN A 73 -9.65 10.65 -2.96
CA ASN A 73 -10.48 11.69 -3.57
C ASN A 73 -9.78 12.36 -4.75
N SER A 74 -8.48 12.63 -4.66
CA SER A 74 -7.72 13.20 -5.79
C SER A 74 -7.61 12.20 -6.95
N VAL A 75 -7.43 10.91 -6.66
CA VAL A 75 -7.37 9.87 -7.69
C VAL A 75 -8.75 9.65 -8.34
N LEU A 76 -9.83 9.72 -7.58
CA LEU A 76 -11.20 9.66 -8.12
C LEU A 76 -11.51 10.89 -8.96
N GLN A 77 -11.11 12.08 -8.51
CA GLN A 77 -11.24 13.30 -9.30
C GLN A 77 -10.45 13.22 -10.61
N GLU A 78 -9.23 12.69 -10.58
CA GLU A 78 -8.44 12.45 -11.80
C GLU A 78 -9.11 11.44 -12.73
N GLN A 79 -9.66 10.35 -12.17
CA GLN A 79 -10.44 9.38 -12.94
C GLN A 79 -11.68 10.01 -13.57
N ASP A 80 -12.40 10.86 -12.84
CA ASP A 80 -13.58 11.58 -13.33
C ASP A 80 -13.19 12.57 -14.44
N LEU A 81 -12.06 13.27 -14.29
CA LEU A 81 -11.52 14.16 -15.32
C LEU A 81 -11.10 13.38 -16.59
N ALA A 82 -10.41 12.26 -16.43
CA ALA A 82 -10.03 11.38 -17.54
C ALA A 82 -11.27 10.76 -18.23
N ALA A 83 -12.28 10.35 -17.45
CA ALA A 83 -13.53 9.79 -17.97
C ALA A 83 -14.41 10.84 -18.66
N SER A 84 -14.37 12.10 -18.21
CA SER A 84 -15.10 13.21 -18.80
C SER A 84 -14.55 13.66 -20.17
N GLY A 85 -13.39 13.15 -20.58
CA GLY A 85 -12.74 13.52 -21.84
C GLY A 85 -12.11 14.92 -21.83
N ALA A 86 -12.01 15.56 -20.65
CA ALA A 86 -11.36 16.86 -20.49
C ALA A 86 -9.83 16.79 -20.67
N VAL A 87 -9.24 15.59 -20.62
CA VAL A 87 -7.80 15.34 -20.75
C VAL A 87 -7.49 14.71 -22.12
N SER A 88 -6.59 15.33 -22.89
CA SER A 88 -6.17 14.85 -24.22
C SER A 88 -5.44 13.50 -24.12
N LYS A 89 -5.81 12.53 -24.97
CA LYS A 89 -5.15 11.23 -25.08
C LYS A 89 -3.72 11.41 -25.59
N GLY A 90 -2.74 11.59 -24.70
CA GLY A 90 -1.36 11.75 -25.16
C GLY A 90 -0.25 11.92 -24.13
N THR A 91 -0.53 11.91 -22.82
CA THR A 91 0.51 11.95 -21.80
C THR A 91 0.13 11.06 -20.63
N GLY A 92 0.45 9.77 -20.76
CA GLY A 92 0.49 8.79 -19.68
C GLY A 92 1.85 8.09 -19.69
#